data_AF-F6I7S5-F1
#
_entry.id   AF-F6I7S5-F1
#
_cell.length_a   1.000
_cell.length_b   1.000
_cell.length_c   1.000
_cell.angle_alpha   90.00
_cell.angle_beta   90.00
_cell.angle_gamma   90.00
#
_symmetry.space_group_name_H-M   'P 1'
#
loop_
_entity.id
_entity.type
_entity.pdbx_description
1 polymer ?
#
loop_
_entity_poly.entity_id
_entity_poly.type
_entity_poly.pdbx_seq_one_letter_code
_entity_poly.pdbx_strand_id
1 'polypeptide(L)'
;MKASKKRFRIGAQSDPVEFMSWLLNTLHGDLRTSKKNSSIIYNCFQGELEVVKEIPNKGFFEKRENGDDQNKATTADEHADVILETCRMPFLMLGLDLPPPPLFKDVMEKNIIPQVPLFNILKKFDGELVTEVVRPRIARMRYRVTRLPQYLILHMRRFTKNNFFIEKNPTLGEFYAFLNVIGFLNSSKKAGILLIR
;
A
#
# COMPACT_ATOMS: atom_id res chain seq x y z
N MET A 1 -2.25 -29.65 8.19
CA MET A 1 -2.19 -29.51 6.71
C MET A 1 -3.55 -29.50 5.99
N LYS A 2 -4.65 -30.01 6.57
CA LYS A 2 -5.99 -29.96 5.92
C LYS A 2 -6.59 -28.54 5.82
N ALA A 3 -6.46 -27.74 6.88
CA ALA A 3 -7.01 -26.37 6.92
C ALA A 3 -6.48 -25.47 5.79
N SER A 4 -5.18 -25.55 5.48
CA SER A 4 -4.57 -24.82 4.35
C SER A 4 -4.67 -25.55 3.00
N LYS A 5 -5.39 -26.68 2.92
CA LYS A 5 -5.45 -27.54 1.73
C LYS A 5 -4.05 -27.89 1.16
N LYS A 6 -3.09 -28.17 2.05
CA LYS A 6 -1.67 -28.44 1.72
C LYS A 6 -0.92 -27.29 1.04
N ARG A 7 -1.43 -26.04 1.10
CA ARG A 7 -0.73 -24.83 0.60
C ARG A 7 0.53 -24.52 1.40
N PHE A 8 0.48 -24.69 2.73
CA PHE A 8 1.62 -24.51 3.62
C PHE A 8 2.01 -25.86 4.21
N ARG A 9 3.11 -26.44 3.72
CA ARG A 9 3.62 -27.77 4.11
C ARG A 9 4.82 -27.64 5.02
N ILE A 10 4.95 -28.56 5.95
CA ILE A 10 6.12 -28.65 6.82
C ILE A 10 7.34 -29.00 5.96
N GLY A 11 8.43 -28.25 6.11
CA GLY A 11 9.66 -28.43 5.33
C GLY A 11 9.69 -27.77 3.95
N ALA A 12 8.59 -27.16 3.51
CA ALA A 12 8.56 -26.36 2.27
C ALA A 12 8.51 -24.87 2.60
N GLN A 13 9.43 -24.09 2.03
CA GLN A 13 9.44 -22.64 2.20
C GLN A 13 8.23 -22.02 1.48
N SER A 14 7.54 -21.11 2.16
CA SER A 14 6.45 -20.32 1.61
C SER A 14 6.63 -18.84 1.94
N ASP A 15 5.94 -17.97 1.22
CA ASP A 15 5.95 -16.55 1.51
C ASP A 15 5.29 -16.26 2.89
N PRO A 16 5.98 -15.56 3.81
CA PRO A 16 5.43 -15.27 5.14
C PRO A 16 4.18 -14.38 5.12
N VAL A 17 4.08 -13.45 4.16
CA VAL A 17 2.92 -12.55 4.02
C VAL A 17 1.72 -13.34 3.55
N GLU A 18 1.91 -14.25 2.59
CA GLU A 18 0.88 -15.17 2.11
C GLU A 18 0.37 -16.09 3.24
N PHE A 19 1.30 -16.64 4.04
CA PHE A 19 0.95 -17.46 5.20
C PHE A 19 0.18 -16.67 6.26
N MET A 20 0.66 -15.49 6.64
CA MET A 20 0.02 -14.65 7.65
C MET A 20 -1.36 -14.17 7.19
N SER A 21 -1.49 -13.77 5.93
CA SER A 21 -2.79 -13.41 5.35
C SER A 21 -3.77 -14.57 5.41
N TRP A 22 -3.34 -15.78 5.02
CA TRP A 22 -4.19 -16.98 5.15
C TRP A 22 -4.56 -17.25 6.61
N LEU A 23 -3.59 -17.20 7.52
CA LEU A 23 -3.80 -17.51 8.93
C LEU A 23 -4.81 -16.55 9.57
N LEU A 24 -4.63 -15.25 9.41
CA LEU A 24 -5.52 -14.24 9.99
C LEU A 24 -6.94 -14.35 9.43
N ASN A 25 -7.08 -14.56 8.11
CA ASN A 25 -8.40 -14.74 7.49
C ASN A 25 -9.07 -16.05 7.94
N THR A 26 -8.30 -17.13 8.08
CA THR A 26 -8.83 -18.41 8.58
C THR A 26 -9.29 -18.28 10.02
N LEU A 27 -8.46 -17.69 10.89
CA LEU A 27 -8.82 -17.43 12.29
C LEU A 27 -10.01 -16.48 12.42
N HIS A 28 -10.12 -15.46 11.56
CA HIS A 28 -11.30 -14.61 11.52
C HIS A 28 -12.56 -15.42 11.20
N GLY A 29 -12.51 -16.28 10.19
CA GLY A 29 -13.62 -17.14 9.78
C GLY A 29 -14.06 -18.09 10.89
N ASP A 30 -13.09 -18.76 11.54
CA ASP A 30 -13.35 -19.75 12.58
C ASP A 30 -13.82 -19.12 13.91
N LEU A 31 -13.30 -17.94 14.25
CA LEU A 31 -13.66 -17.20 15.47
C LEU A 31 -14.78 -16.17 15.24
N ARG A 32 -15.47 -16.26 14.09
CA ARG A 32 -16.50 -15.29 13.74
C ARG A 32 -17.72 -15.46 14.63
N THR A 33 -18.11 -14.39 15.29
CA THR A 33 -19.38 -14.35 16.04
C THR A 33 -20.55 -14.09 15.08
N SER A 34 -21.57 -14.96 15.14
CA SER A 34 -22.72 -14.94 14.21
C SER A 34 -23.52 -13.63 14.19
N LYS A 35 -23.42 -12.79 15.24
CA LYS A 35 -24.24 -11.59 15.40
C LYS A 35 -23.67 -10.32 14.78
N LYS A 36 -22.36 -10.23 14.54
CA LYS A 36 -21.70 -8.96 14.16
C LYS A 36 -20.62 -9.05 13.07
N ASN A 37 -20.46 -10.20 12.41
CA ASN A 37 -19.36 -10.45 11.45
C ASN A 37 -18.00 -9.98 12.01
N SER A 38 -17.81 -10.12 13.32
CA SER A 38 -16.66 -9.63 14.07
C SER A 38 -16.02 -10.79 14.82
N SER A 39 -14.72 -10.67 15.03
CA SER A 39 -13.85 -11.66 15.71
C SER A 39 -12.77 -10.88 16.45
N ILE A 40 -12.09 -11.55 17.38
CA ILE A 40 -10.91 -10.97 18.05
C ILE A 40 -9.85 -10.52 17.03
N ILE A 41 -9.70 -11.24 15.91
CA ILE A 41 -8.75 -10.89 14.84
C ILE A 41 -9.06 -9.51 14.27
N TYR A 42 -10.31 -9.24 13.92
CA TYR A 42 -10.71 -7.95 13.37
C TYR A 42 -10.65 -6.85 14.43
N ASN A 43 -10.99 -7.14 15.68
CA ASN A 43 -10.90 -6.15 16.76
C ASN A 43 -9.44 -5.73 17.03
N CYS A 44 -8.50 -6.67 16.95
CA CYS A 44 -7.09 -6.40 17.21
C CYS A 44 -6.34 -5.81 16.01
N PHE A 45 -6.55 -6.37 14.81
CA PHE A 45 -5.68 -6.12 13.65
C PHE A 45 -6.33 -5.32 12.52
N GLN A 46 -7.66 -5.13 12.51
CA GLN A 46 -8.33 -4.45 11.39
C GLN A 46 -8.23 -2.92 11.47
N GLY A 47 -7.39 -2.35 10.61
CA GLY A 47 -7.39 -0.92 10.32
C GLY A 47 -8.38 -0.53 9.22
N GLU A 48 -8.35 0.74 8.85
CA GLU A 48 -9.04 1.27 7.67
C GLU A 48 -8.09 2.23 6.95
N LEU A 49 -8.02 2.09 5.63
CA LEU A 49 -7.21 2.91 4.74
C LEU A 49 -8.15 3.60 3.76
N GLU A 50 -8.02 4.92 3.66
CA GLU A 50 -8.64 5.72 2.63
C GLU A 50 -7.65 5.90 1.47
N VAL A 51 -8.16 5.73 0.26
CA VAL A 51 -7.41 5.90 -0.99
C VAL A 51 -8.16 6.92 -1.82
N VAL A 52 -7.51 8.06 -2.06
CA VAL A 52 -8.00 9.10 -2.97
C VAL A 52 -7.25 8.96 -4.27
N LYS A 53 -7.96 8.77 -5.36
CA LYS A 53 -7.42 8.54 -6.70
C LYS A 53 -7.89 9.65 -7.63
N GLU A 54 -6.94 10.41 -8.15
CA GLU A 54 -7.15 11.48 -9.11
C GLU A 54 -6.73 10.97 -10.49
N ILE A 55 -7.69 10.89 -11.40
CA ILE A 55 -7.47 10.43 -12.78
C ILE A 55 -7.63 11.66 -13.68
N PRO A 56 -6.58 12.09 -14.40
CA PRO A 56 -6.73 13.12 -15.42
C PRO A 56 -7.62 12.55 -16.53
N ASN A 57 -8.75 13.21 -16.78
CA ASN A 57 -9.58 12.91 -17.91
C ASN A 57 -8.85 13.46 -19.14
N LYS A 58 -8.28 12.58 -19.95
CA LYS A 58 -7.84 12.95 -21.30
C LYS A 58 -8.89 12.39 -22.24
N GLY A 59 -9.90 13.21 -22.53
CA GLY A 59 -10.71 13.02 -23.72
C GLY A 59 -9.82 13.06 -24.96
N PHE A 60 -9.83 11.98 -25.73
CA PHE A 60 -9.61 11.93 -27.18
C PHE A 60 -8.44 12.75 -27.76
N PHE A 61 -7.23 12.20 -27.71
CA PHE A 61 -6.21 12.48 -28.74
C PHE A 61 -6.46 11.58 -29.96
N GLU A 62 -7.54 11.77 -30.73
CA GLU A 62 -7.60 11.30 -32.13
C GLU A 62 -8.36 12.31 -33.01
N LYS A 63 -7.60 12.91 -33.93
CA LYS A 63 -7.96 13.70 -35.13
C LYS A 63 -8.66 15.06 -34.96
N ARG A 64 -7.83 16.11 -34.99
CA ARG A 64 -8.15 17.37 -35.69
C ARG A 64 -8.05 17.12 -37.20
N GLU A 65 -9.13 17.34 -37.92
CA GLU A 65 -9.16 17.96 -39.26
C GLU A 65 -10.63 18.13 -39.69
N ASN A 66 -11.20 19.32 -39.44
CA ASN A 66 -11.85 20.16 -40.45
C ASN A 66 -12.68 21.28 -39.80
N GLY A 67 -12.34 22.52 -40.19
CA GLY A 67 -13.29 23.50 -40.73
C GLY A 67 -14.39 24.07 -39.84
N ASP A 68 -14.14 25.33 -39.44
CA ASP A 68 -15.08 26.46 -39.42
C ASP A 68 -16.08 26.72 -38.28
N ASP A 69 -16.03 28.03 -37.93
CA ASP A 69 -17.06 28.96 -37.49
C ASP A 69 -17.44 29.15 -35.99
N GLN A 70 -16.97 30.33 -35.53
CA GLN A 70 -17.71 31.41 -34.85
C GLN A 70 -18.19 31.26 -33.40
N ASN A 71 -17.50 32.01 -32.55
CA ASN A 71 -18.03 32.95 -31.55
C ASN A 71 -19.31 32.56 -30.79
N LYS A 72 -19.15 31.93 -29.64
CA LYS A 72 -19.96 32.23 -28.45
C LYS A 72 -19.09 32.30 -27.21
N ALA A 73 -19.00 33.51 -26.66
CA ALA A 73 -18.45 33.80 -25.34
C ALA A 73 -19.12 32.85 -24.32
N THR A 74 -18.35 31.88 -23.86
CA THR A 74 -18.76 30.92 -22.84
C THR A 74 -17.98 31.26 -21.59
N THR A 75 -18.72 31.50 -20.53
CA THR A 75 -18.27 31.67 -19.16
C THR A 75 -17.16 30.70 -18.83
N ALA A 76 -16.05 31.23 -18.32
CA ALA A 76 -14.91 30.48 -17.82
C ALA A 76 -15.31 29.67 -16.59
N ASP A 77 -15.88 28.48 -16.81
CA ASP A 77 -15.83 27.39 -15.85
C ASP A 77 -14.60 26.55 -16.19
N GLU A 78 -13.46 26.93 -15.60
CA GLU A 78 -12.25 26.12 -15.53
C GLU A 78 -12.44 24.94 -14.54
N HIS A 79 -13.54 24.19 -14.69
CA HIS A 79 -13.76 22.97 -13.92
C HIS A 79 -12.85 21.88 -14.49
N ALA A 80 -11.67 21.78 -13.87
CA ALA A 80 -10.61 20.83 -14.18
C ALA A 80 -11.15 19.43 -14.53
N ASP A 81 -10.75 18.96 -15.71
CA ASP A 81 -11.06 17.66 -16.31
C ASP A 81 -10.39 16.51 -15.52
N VAL A 82 -10.75 16.34 -14.24
CA VAL A 82 -10.14 15.39 -13.31
C VAL A 82 -11.22 14.63 -12.56
N ILE A 83 -11.20 13.30 -12.69
CA ILE A 83 -12.10 12.40 -11.96
C ILE A 83 -11.46 12.07 -10.61
N LEU A 84 -12.15 12.39 -9.53
CA LEU A 84 -11.75 12.08 -8.15
C LEU A 84 -12.55 10.89 -7.60
N GLU A 85 -11.87 9.79 -7.30
CA GLU A 85 -12.45 8.59 -6.68
C GLU A 85 -11.89 8.42 -5.26
N THR A 86 -12.76 8.41 -4.25
CA THR A 86 -12.36 8.12 -2.86
C THR A 86 -12.93 6.78 -2.41
N CYS A 87 -12.07 5.87 -1.96
CA CYS A 87 -12.45 4.55 -1.46
C CYS A 87 -11.90 4.34 -0.05
N ARG A 88 -12.68 3.69 0.82
CA ARG A 88 -12.21 3.20 2.12
C ARG A 88 -12.17 1.69 2.11
N MET A 89 -11.02 1.14 2.48
CA MET A 89 -10.77 -0.30 2.48
C MET A 89 -10.24 -0.77 3.85
N PRO A 90 -10.81 -1.83 4.43
CA PRO A 90 -10.27 -2.44 5.63
C PRO A 90 -8.95 -3.16 5.29
N PHE A 91 -8.02 -3.16 6.24
CA PHE A 91 -6.78 -3.93 6.11
C PHE A 91 -6.45 -4.64 7.42
N LEU A 92 -5.81 -5.81 7.33
CA LEU A 92 -5.24 -6.52 8.49
C LEU A 92 -3.73 -6.35 8.57
N MET A 93 -3.09 -6.06 7.43
CA MET A 93 -1.65 -5.90 7.30
C MET A 93 -1.39 -4.74 6.33
N LEU A 94 -0.43 -3.88 6.67
CA LEU A 94 -0.03 -2.75 5.86
C LEU A 94 1.29 -3.07 5.15
N GLY A 95 1.27 -3.01 3.82
CA GLY A 95 2.44 -3.24 2.99
C GLY A 95 3.32 -2.00 2.88
N LEU A 96 4.60 -2.16 3.19
CA LEU A 96 5.62 -1.13 3.08
C LEU A 96 6.40 -1.35 1.79
N ASP A 97 6.24 -0.42 0.85
CA ASP A 97 7.02 -0.44 -0.39
C ASP A 97 8.42 0.14 -0.10
N LEU A 98 9.45 -0.68 -0.32
CA LEU A 98 10.83 -0.22 -0.18
C LEU A 98 11.21 0.60 -1.43
N PRO A 99 12.00 1.67 -1.28
CA PRO A 99 12.50 2.40 -2.43
C PRO A 99 13.37 1.48 -3.30
N PRO A 100 13.43 1.74 -4.61
CA PRO A 100 14.27 0.97 -5.51
C PRO A 100 15.74 1.07 -5.06
N PRO A 101 16.53 -0.01 -5.23
CA PRO A 101 17.95 0.06 -4.93
C PRO A 101 18.62 1.12 -5.83
N PRO A 102 19.68 1.79 -5.35
CA PRO A 102 20.46 2.71 -6.18
C PRO A 102 20.96 2.01 -7.45
N LEU A 103 20.80 2.66 -8.61
CA LEU A 103 21.20 2.08 -9.90
C LEU A 103 22.73 2.02 -10.06
N PHE A 104 23.46 2.89 -9.38
CA PHE A 104 24.92 2.97 -9.47
C PHE A 104 25.56 2.35 -8.23
N LYS A 105 26.44 1.38 -8.46
CA LYS A 105 27.32 0.82 -7.44
C LYS A 105 28.56 1.70 -7.37
N ASP A 106 28.89 2.20 -6.19
CA ASP A 106 30.09 3.00 -6.00
C ASP A 106 31.34 2.17 -6.36
N VAL A 107 32.29 2.78 -7.09
CA VAL A 107 33.48 2.09 -7.64
C VAL A 107 34.43 1.62 -6.52
N MET A 108 34.26 2.13 -5.29
CA MET A 108 35.10 1.87 -4.12
C MET A 108 34.52 0.83 -3.13
N GLU A 109 33.69 -0.08 -3.63
CA GLU A 109 33.44 -1.40 -3.03
C GLU A 109 33.11 -1.43 -1.53
N LYS A 110 31.83 -1.23 -1.18
CA LYS A 110 31.16 -2.11 -0.21
C LYS A 110 29.75 -2.39 -0.73
N ASN A 111 29.29 -3.64 -0.63
CA ASN A 111 27.87 -3.99 -0.73
C ASN A 111 27.11 -3.34 0.44
N ILE A 112 27.06 -2.00 0.49
CA ILE A 112 26.33 -1.26 1.50
C ILE A 112 24.87 -1.45 1.15
N ILE A 113 24.20 -2.32 1.90
CA ILE A 113 22.78 -2.50 1.78
C ILE A 113 22.15 -1.14 2.11
N PRO A 114 21.40 -0.51 1.17
CA PRO A 114 20.84 0.80 1.42
C PRO A 114 19.89 0.71 2.63
N GLN A 115 20.10 1.59 3.61
CA GLN A 115 19.30 1.66 4.81
C GLN A 115 18.30 2.81 4.67
N VAL A 116 17.03 2.51 4.90
CA VAL A 116 15.95 3.50 4.78
C VAL A 116 15.18 3.54 6.09
N PRO A 117 15.08 4.73 6.72
CA PRO A 117 14.27 4.88 7.92
C PRO A 117 12.81 4.53 7.66
N LEU A 118 12.20 3.78 8.57
CA LEU A 118 10.80 3.35 8.44
C LEU A 118 9.82 4.54 8.32
N PHE A 119 10.11 5.68 8.94
CA PHE A 119 9.25 6.87 8.88
C PHE A 119 9.07 7.38 7.43
N ASN A 120 10.12 7.33 6.61
CA ASN A 120 10.05 7.73 5.20
C ASN A 120 9.09 6.85 4.41
N ILE A 121 9.06 5.56 4.73
CA ILE A 121 8.19 4.60 4.05
C ILE A 121 6.74 4.77 4.53
N LEU A 122 6.55 5.02 5.83
CA LEU A 122 5.24 5.28 6.41
C LEU A 122 4.60 6.58 5.91
N LYS A 123 5.40 7.54 5.44
CA LYS A 123 4.93 8.78 4.80
C LYS A 123 4.00 8.57 3.63
N LYS A 124 4.01 7.39 3.01
CA LYS A 124 2.98 7.00 2.05
C LYS A 124 1.54 7.09 2.60
N PHE A 125 1.36 6.94 3.91
CA PHE A 125 0.05 6.76 4.55
C PHE A 125 -0.44 7.95 5.37
N ASP A 126 0.21 9.11 5.26
CA ASP A 126 -0.18 10.35 5.95
C ASP A 126 -1.34 11.10 5.25
N GLY A 127 -1.63 10.76 3.99
CA GLY A 127 -2.61 11.43 3.15
C GLY A 127 -2.06 12.62 2.36
N GLU A 128 -0.79 12.98 2.54
CA GLU A 128 -0.11 14.07 1.83
C GLU A 128 0.71 13.54 0.65
N LEU A 129 1.43 12.42 0.84
CA LEU A 129 2.30 11.89 -0.21
C LEU A 129 1.47 11.41 -1.41
N VAL A 130 1.69 12.08 -2.56
CA VAL A 130 1.12 11.68 -3.84
C VAL A 130 2.00 10.61 -4.46
N THR A 131 1.40 9.47 -4.78
CA THR A 131 2.02 8.39 -5.53
C THR A 131 1.46 8.34 -6.93
N GLU A 132 2.32 8.28 -7.94
CA GLU A 132 1.88 8.16 -9.33
C GLU A 132 1.85 6.69 -9.74
N VAL A 133 0.69 6.24 -10.20
CA VAL A 133 0.49 4.90 -10.73
C VAL A 133 0.31 5.01 -12.24
N VAL A 134 1.18 4.34 -13.00
CA VAL A 134 1.21 4.45 -14.47
C VAL A 134 0.31 3.42 -15.15
N ARG A 135 -0.01 2.30 -14.48
CA ARG A 135 -0.79 1.18 -15.04
C ARG A 135 -1.97 0.80 -14.13
N PRO A 136 -3.18 0.51 -14.65
CA PRO A 136 -3.57 0.46 -16.07
C PRO A 136 -3.84 1.83 -16.71
N ARG A 137 -4.02 2.89 -15.93
CA ARG A 137 -4.11 4.29 -16.38
C ARG A 137 -3.29 5.17 -15.43
N ILE A 138 -2.76 6.28 -15.94
CA ILE A 138 -2.06 7.28 -15.13
C ILE A 138 -3.05 7.82 -14.10
N ALA A 139 -2.73 7.66 -12.82
CA ALA A 139 -3.51 8.19 -11.72
C ALA A 139 -2.60 8.64 -10.59
N ARG A 140 -2.99 9.71 -9.91
CA ARG A 140 -2.36 10.15 -8.66
C ARG A 140 -3.13 9.56 -7.50
N MET A 141 -2.45 8.84 -6.62
CA MET A 141 -3.06 8.22 -5.44
C MET A 141 -2.48 8.82 -4.17
N ARG A 142 -3.35 9.20 -3.24
CA ARG A 142 -3.00 9.50 -1.85
C ARG A 142 -3.58 8.41 -0.95
N TYR A 143 -2.79 7.95 0.01
CA TYR A 143 -3.22 6.94 0.98
C TYR A 143 -3.22 7.55 2.38
N ARG A 144 -4.29 7.33 3.13
CA ARG A 144 -4.43 7.83 4.49
C ARG A 144 -4.98 6.75 5.41
N VAL A 145 -4.27 6.43 6.50
CA VAL A 145 -4.85 5.55 7.52
C VAL A 145 -5.91 6.32 8.29
N THR A 146 -7.18 5.96 8.12
CA THR A 146 -8.31 6.58 8.82
C THR A 146 -8.59 5.92 10.15
N ARG A 147 -8.32 4.61 10.28
CA ARG A 147 -8.46 3.86 11.53
C ARG A 147 -7.22 3.02 11.80
N LEU A 148 -6.56 3.30 12.91
CA LEU A 148 -5.43 2.51 13.40
C LEU A 148 -5.94 1.28 14.17
N PRO A 149 -5.46 0.06 13.87
CA PRO A 149 -5.78 -1.12 14.68
C PRO A 149 -5.07 -1.06 16.04
N GLN A 150 -5.50 -1.90 16.99
CA GLN A 150 -4.83 -2.04 18.29
C GLN A 150 -3.40 -2.58 18.12
N TYR A 151 -3.23 -3.50 17.18
CA TYR A 151 -1.95 -4.05 16.78
C TYR A 151 -1.79 -3.92 15.26
N LEU A 152 -0.82 -3.12 14.83
CA LEU A 152 -0.51 -2.88 13.43
C LEU A 152 0.52 -3.89 12.94
N ILE A 153 0.14 -4.68 11.93
CA ILE A 153 1.07 -5.57 11.24
C ILE A 153 1.63 -4.84 10.03
N LEU A 154 2.94 -4.65 10.01
CA LEU A 154 3.68 -4.08 8.89
C LEU A 154 4.45 -5.20 8.18
N HIS A 155 4.43 -5.21 6.86
CA HIS A 155 5.26 -6.13 6.08
C HIS A 155 6.06 -5.38 5.03
N MET A 156 7.34 -5.69 4.88
CA MET A 156 8.15 -5.09 3.81
C MET A 156 7.98 -5.86 2.51
N ARG A 157 7.58 -5.18 1.44
CA ARG A 157 7.47 -5.77 0.10
C ARG A 157 8.85 -5.83 -0.53
N ARG A 158 9.59 -6.88 -0.19
CA ARG A 158 10.96 -7.12 -0.67
C ARG A 158 11.03 -7.93 -1.96
N PHE A 159 9.98 -8.63 -2.33
CA PHE A 159 9.98 -9.54 -3.46
C PHE A 159 9.00 -9.05 -4.53
N THR A 160 9.52 -8.75 -5.71
CA THR A 160 8.72 -8.40 -6.89
C THR A 160 8.91 -9.49 -7.95
N LYS A 161 7.82 -10.14 -8.34
CA LYS A 161 7.81 -11.08 -9.47
C LYS A 161 7.73 -10.28 -10.77
N ASN A 162 8.82 -10.27 -11.54
CA ASN A 162 8.78 -9.87 -12.94
C ASN A 162 8.46 -11.11 -13.80
N ASN A 163 8.11 -10.93 -15.08
CA ASN A 163 7.77 -12.00 -16.02
C ASN A 163 8.87 -13.08 -16.16
N PHE A 164 10.12 -12.78 -15.76
CA PHE A 164 11.27 -13.66 -15.95
C PHE A 164 11.92 -14.16 -14.64
N PHE A 165 11.83 -13.42 -13.54
CA PHE A 165 12.48 -13.77 -12.27
C PHE A 165 11.85 -13.05 -11.08
N ILE A 166 12.07 -13.60 -9.88
CA ILE A 166 11.78 -12.92 -8.62
C ILE A 166 12.97 -12.01 -8.31
N GLU A 167 12.74 -10.70 -8.34
CA GLU A 167 13.73 -9.72 -7.93
C GLU A 167 13.57 -9.42 -6.44
N LYS A 168 14.66 -9.54 -5.68
CA LYS A 168 14.70 -9.22 -4.25
C LYS A 168 15.29 -7.84 -4.06
N ASN A 169 14.53 -6.92 -3.48
CA ASN A 169 15.02 -5.62 -3.06
C ASN A 169 15.91 -5.80 -1.81
N PRO A 170 17.23 -5.52 -1.89
CA PRO A 170 18.14 -5.73 -0.78
C PRO A 170 17.95 -4.70 0.35
N THR A 171 17.33 -3.54 0.08
CA THR A 171 17.22 -2.37 0.99
C THR A 171 16.74 -2.76 2.39
N LEU A 172 17.51 -2.46 3.43
CA LEU A 172 17.13 -2.72 4.82
C LEU A 172 16.29 -1.56 5.36
N GLY A 173 15.13 -1.89 5.93
CA GLY A 173 14.36 -0.93 6.72
C GLY A 173 14.96 -0.88 8.12
N GLU A 174 15.52 0.26 8.51
CA GLU A 174 15.93 0.48 9.90
C GLU A 174 14.67 0.49 10.76
N PHE A 175 14.55 -0.51 11.64
CA PHE A 175 13.43 -0.65 12.57
C PHE A 175 13.93 -0.29 13.96
N TYR A 176 13.61 0.90 14.43
CA TYR A 176 13.71 1.23 15.84
C TYR A 176 12.45 0.66 16.50
N ALA A 177 12.62 -0.28 17.44
CA ALA A 177 11.52 -1.01 18.10
C ALA A 177 10.49 -0.10 18.82
N PHE A 178 10.80 1.20 18.94
CA PHE A 178 9.96 2.23 19.52
C PHE A 178 9.54 3.31 18.52
N LEU A 179 9.33 2.96 17.23
CA LEU A 179 8.80 3.93 16.29
C LEU A 179 7.40 4.36 16.75
N ASN A 180 7.28 5.61 17.17
CA ASN A 180 6.04 6.22 17.61
C ASN A 180 5.17 6.55 16.38
N VAL A 181 4.65 5.51 15.71
CA VAL A 181 3.80 5.60 14.49
C VAL A 181 2.54 6.43 14.72
N ILE A 182 2.16 6.60 15.99
CA ILE A 182 1.00 7.33 16.50
C ILE A 182 1.07 8.81 16.12
N GLY A 183 2.22 9.45 16.41
CA GLY A 183 2.45 10.85 16.05
C GLY A 183 2.56 11.05 14.54
N PHE A 184 2.87 9.99 13.80
CA PHE A 184 3.04 10.04 12.35
C PHE A 184 1.72 9.93 11.59
N LEU A 185 0.85 8.99 11.97
CA LEU A 185 -0.45 8.78 11.32
C LEU A 185 -1.54 9.72 11.88
N ASN A 186 -1.17 10.83 12.51
CA ASN A 186 -2.09 11.81 13.12
C ASN A 186 -3.18 11.15 13.99
N SER A 187 -2.84 10.08 14.71
CA SER A 187 -3.80 9.33 15.52
C SER A 187 -3.48 9.54 16.99
N SER A 188 -4.48 9.85 17.83
CA SER A 188 -4.27 10.00 19.28
C SER A 188 -4.09 8.67 20.02
N LYS A 189 -4.14 7.52 19.32
CA LYS A 189 -4.20 6.17 19.93
C LYS A 189 -2.88 5.42 19.80
N LYS A 190 -2.41 4.82 20.90
CA LYS A 190 -1.26 3.91 20.86
C LYS A 190 -1.61 2.57 20.21
N ALA A 191 -0.78 2.11 19.28
CA ALA A 191 -0.87 0.77 18.68
C ALA A 191 0.44 0.00 18.89
N GLY A 192 0.34 -1.29 19.20
CA GLY A 192 1.50 -2.19 19.16
C GLY A 192 1.88 -2.49 17.71
N ILE A 193 3.17 -2.66 17.41
CA ILE A 193 3.64 -2.88 16.03
C ILE A 193 4.28 -4.27 15.92
N LEU A 194 3.84 -5.03 14.93
CA LEU A 194 4.46 -6.29 14.52
C LEU A 194 5.05 -6.11 13.12
N LEU A 195 6.38 -6.20 12.98
CA LEU A 195 7.05 -6.13 11.68
C LEU A 195 7.40 -7.53 11.17
N ILE A 196 6.93 -7.85 9.96
CA ILE A 196 7.30 -9.05 9.21
C ILE A 196 8.36 -8.65 8.17
N ARG A 197 9.57 -9.25 8.29
CA ARG A 197 10.72 -8.98 7.42
C ARG A 197 10.81 -9.96 6.26
#